data_AF-D8QHU0-F1
#
_entry.id   AF-D8QHU0-F1
#
_cell.length_a   1.000
_cell.length_b   1.000
_cell.length_c   1.000
_cell.angle_alpha   90.00
_cell.angle_beta   90.00
_cell.angle_gamma   90.00
#
_symmetry.space_group_name_H-M   'P 1'
#
loop_
_entity.id
_entity.type
_entity.pdbx_description
1 polymer ?
#
loop_
_entity_poly.entity_id
_entity_poly.type
_entity_poly.pdbx_seq_one_letter_code
_entity_poly.pdbx_strand_id
1 'polypeptide(L)'
;MLFFQILFTLAVAVLAAAETHTIHFDNACNRGTPVIYQNFKQLHSGPGDYTFQGEARSVIAFLQTGNCGANGEGCTMVEFTLVNGGQVSSTDVTLIPPHTFSVATGFGYYNGCDGVGNNCQSANCAGAFHQTGDYSAQRQCVHDNVNLAITFCK
;
A
#
# COMPACT_ATOMS: atom_id res chain seq x y z
N MET A 1 44.76 -49.79 -13.65
CA MET A 1 43.97 -49.14 -12.58
C MET A 1 43.86 -47.66 -12.93
N LEU A 2 42.74 -47.23 -13.50
CA LEU A 2 42.51 -45.82 -13.85
C LEU A 2 41.50 -45.26 -12.83
N PHE A 3 41.97 -44.41 -11.92
CA PHE A 3 41.11 -43.75 -10.93
C PHE A 3 40.41 -42.56 -11.59
N PHE A 4 39.10 -42.67 -11.80
CA PHE A 4 38.25 -41.57 -12.26
C PHE A 4 37.80 -40.77 -11.03
N GLN A 5 38.43 -39.62 -10.76
CA GLN A 5 37.95 -38.70 -9.72
C GLN A 5 36.81 -37.86 -10.30
N ILE A 6 35.58 -38.18 -9.92
CA ILE A 6 34.40 -37.34 -10.18
C ILE A 6 34.39 -36.23 -9.11
N LEU A 7 34.65 -35.00 -9.53
CA LEU A 7 34.51 -33.81 -8.68
C LEU A 7 33.04 -33.38 -8.70
N PHE A 8 32.31 -33.55 -7.59
CA PHE A 8 30.96 -33.03 -7.41
C PHE A 8 31.04 -31.59 -6.90
N THR A 9 30.72 -30.61 -7.75
CA THR A 9 30.55 -29.21 -7.33
C THR A 9 29.14 -29.01 -6.77
N LEU A 10 29.02 -28.85 -5.45
CA LEU A 10 27.79 -28.39 -4.82
C LEU A 10 27.62 -26.89 -5.09
N ALA A 11 26.71 -26.53 -6.00
CA ALA A 11 26.29 -25.14 -6.14
C ALA A 11 25.33 -24.79 -4.99
N VAL A 12 25.81 -24.00 -4.03
CA VAL A 12 24.94 -23.41 -3.01
C VAL A 12 24.21 -22.23 -3.65
N ALA A 13 22.93 -22.42 -3.97
CA ALA A 13 22.07 -21.32 -4.39
C ALA A 13 21.77 -20.43 -3.17
N VAL A 14 22.34 -19.23 -3.15
CA VAL A 14 21.96 -18.20 -2.17
C VAL A 14 20.61 -17.64 -2.62
N LEU A 15 19.55 -17.96 -1.88
CA LEU A 15 18.24 -17.36 -2.09
C LEU A 15 18.30 -15.92 -1.56
N ALA A 16 18.47 -14.93 -2.45
CA ALA A 16 18.17 -13.56 -2.10
C ALA A 16 16.64 -13.43 -1.95
N ALA A 17 16.16 -12.98 -0.79
CA ALA A 17 14.75 -12.67 -0.63
C ALA A 17 14.44 -11.44 -1.50
N ALA A 18 13.63 -11.61 -2.53
CA ALA A 18 13.15 -10.48 -3.32
C ALA A 18 12.19 -9.64 -2.48
N GLU A 19 12.30 -8.32 -2.57
CA GLU A 19 11.37 -7.40 -1.93
C GLU A 19 9.96 -7.56 -2.50
N THR A 20 8.97 -7.67 -1.62
CA THR A 20 7.57 -7.79 -2.01
C THR A 20 6.66 -7.09 -1.01
N HIS A 21 5.62 -6.43 -1.50
CA HIS A 21 4.58 -5.84 -0.66
C HIS A 21 3.21 -6.19 -1.22
N THR A 22 2.31 -6.67 -0.37
CA THR A 22 0.94 -7.02 -0.73
C THR A 22 -0.04 -6.01 -0.18
N ILE A 23 -0.87 -5.46 -1.06
CA ILE A 23 -1.98 -4.59 -0.70
C ILE A 23 -3.25 -5.43 -0.69
N HIS A 24 -3.91 -5.52 0.46
CA HIS A 24 -5.19 -6.21 0.62
C HIS A 24 -6.33 -5.21 0.65
N PHE A 25 -7.33 -5.37 -0.22
CA PHE A 25 -8.54 -4.55 -0.22
C PHE A 25 -9.73 -5.22 0.41
N ASP A 26 -10.34 -4.52 1.35
CA ASP A 26 -11.57 -4.91 2.04
C ASP A 26 -12.64 -3.83 1.84
N ASN A 27 -13.57 -4.07 0.91
CA ASN A 27 -14.63 -3.13 0.57
C ASN A 27 -15.95 -3.55 1.24
N ALA A 28 -16.29 -2.93 2.37
CA ALA A 28 -17.56 -3.14 3.06
C ALA A 28 -18.68 -2.18 2.58
N CYS A 29 -18.45 -1.37 1.55
CA CYS A 29 -19.42 -0.39 1.08
C CYS A 29 -20.60 -0.99 0.28
N ASN A 30 -20.51 -2.27 -0.12
CA ASN A 30 -21.44 -2.92 -1.08
C ASN A 30 -21.56 -2.18 -2.43
N ARG A 31 -20.61 -1.30 -2.75
CA ARG A 31 -20.53 -0.51 -3.99
C ARG A 31 -19.09 -0.05 -4.23
N GLY A 32 -18.85 0.45 -5.45
CA GLY A 32 -17.54 0.95 -5.86
C GLY A 32 -16.50 -0.16 -6.04
N THR A 33 -15.36 0.20 -6.63
CA THR A 33 -14.28 -0.73 -6.95
C THR A 33 -12.96 -0.18 -6.43
N PRO A 34 -12.23 -0.90 -5.57
CA PRO A 34 -10.88 -0.49 -5.17
C PRO A 34 -9.96 -0.40 -6.39
N VAL A 35 -9.14 0.63 -6.44
CA VAL A 35 -8.16 0.82 -7.51
C VAL A 35 -6.80 1.18 -6.93
N ILE A 36 -5.73 0.78 -7.64
CA ILE A 36 -4.35 1.21 -7.38
C ILE A 36 -3.82 1.92 -8.61
N TYR A 37 -3.20 3.07 -8.40
CA TYR A 37 -2.42 3.77 -9.41
C TYR A 37 -0.99 4.02 -8.92
N GLN A 38 -0.06 3.93 -9.87
CA GLN A 38 1.33 4.36 -9.67
C GLN A 38 1.81 5.00 -10.97
N ASN A 39 2.50 6.14 -10.88
CA ASN A 39 3.00 6.87 -12.06
C ASN A 39 1.91 7.11 -13.12
N PHE A 40 0.73 7.54 -12.68
CA PHE A 40 -0.45 7.81 -13.54
C PHE A 40 -0.99 6.58 -14.31
N LYS A 41 -0.56 5.37 -13.96
CA LYS A 41 -1.04 4.11 -14.55
C LYS A 41 -1.84 3.33 -13.53
N GLN A 42 -3.04 2.89 -13.92
CA GLN A 42 -3.81 1.95 -13.12
C GLN A 42 -3.11 0.58 -13.12
N LEU A 43 -2.75 0.10 -11.93
CA LEU A 43 -2.08 -1.19 -11.75
C LEU A 43 -3.07 -2.30 -11.38
N HIS A 44 -4.12 -1.94 -10.64
CA HIS A 44 -5.14 -2.88 -10.16
C HIS A 44 -6.52 -2.21 -10.12
N SER A 45 -7.56 -3.02 -10.34
CA SER A 45 -8.96 -2.64 -10.13
C SER A 45 -9.76 -3.89 -9.76
N GLY A 46 -10.32 -3.91 -8.56
CA GLY A 46 -11.04 -5.06 -8.03
C GLY A 46 -10.83 -5.27 -6.53
N PRO A 47 -11.54 -6.26 -5.95
CA PRO A 47 -11.31 -6.69 -4.58
C PRO A 47 -10.07 -7.60 -4.47
N GLY A 48 -9.65 -7.86 -3.23
CA GLY A 48 -8.59 -8.82 -2.92
C GLY A 48 -7.20 -8.20 -2.94
N ASP A 49 -6.21 -9.02 -3.32
CA ASP A 49 -4.80 -8.69 -3.15
C ASP A 49 -4.16 -8.17 -4.44
N TYR A 50 -3.28 -7.18 -4.30
CA TYR A 50 -2.33 -6.78 -5.32
C TYR A 50 -0.92 -6.78 -4.74
N THR A 51 -0.01 -7.56 -5.33
CA THR A 51 1.37 -7.69 -4.87
C THR A 51 2.33 -6.94 -5.80
N PHE A 52 3.11 -6.04 -5.21
CA PHE A 52 4.28 -5.43 -5.84
C PHE A 52 5.47 -6.39 -5.75
N GLN A 53 6.15 -6.62 -6.88
CA GLN A 53 7.40 -7.38 -6.97
C GLN A 53 8.59 -6.42 -6.90
N GLY A 54 8.79 -5.83 -5.72
CA GLY A 54 9.74 -4.76 -5.42
C GLY A 54 9.10 -3.63 -4.62
N GLU A 55 9.80 -2.51 -4.51
CA GLU A 55 9.33 -1.31 -3.83
C GLU A 55 8.01 -0.79 -4.42
N ALA A 56 7.10 -0.36 -3.55
CA ALA A 56 5.88 0.33 -3.93
C ALA A 56 6.04 1.83 -3.64
N ARG A 57 6.59 2.63 -4.56
CA ARG A 57 6.85 4.07 -4.34
C ARG A 57 5.75 4.98 -4.88
N SER A 58 5.36 5.98 -4.08
CA SER A 58 4.39 7.03 -4.46
C SER A 58 3.12 6.47 -5.07
N VAL A 59 2.56 5.44 -4.43
CA VAL A 59 1.36 4.74 -4.88
C VAL A 59 0.14 5.40 -4.27
N ILE A 60 -0.94 5.46 -5.04
CA ILE A 60 -2.23 5.90 -4.56
C ILE A 60 -3.27 4.79 -4.69
N ALA A 61 -4.19 4.73 -3.73
CA ALA A 61 -5.33 3.83 -3.77
C ALA A 61 -6.59 4.52 -3.25
N PHE A 62 -7.73 4.21 -3.86
CA PHE A 62 -9.03 4.77 -3.47
C PHE A 62 -10.16 3.84 -3.92
N LEU A 63 -11.37 4.09 -3.42
CA LEU A 63 -12.57 3.40 -3.89
C LEU A 63 -13.19 4.20 -5.04
N GLN A 64 -13.08 3.69 -6.27
CA GLN A 64 -13.73 4.28 -7.43
C GLN A 64 -15.25 4.10 -7.31
N THR A 65 -15.98 5.21 -7.14
CA THR A 65 -17.45 5.22 -7.00
C THR A 65 -18.18 5.77 -8.23
N GLY A 66 -17.45 6.09 -9.30
CA GLY A 66 -17.95 6.65 -10.56
C GLY A 66 -17.57 8.13 -10.77
N ASN A 67 -17.26 8.84 -9.68
CA ASN A 67 -16.96 10.27 -9.70
C ASN A 67 -15.49 10.59 -9.39
N CYS A 68 -14.67 9.58 -9.06
CA CYS A 68 -13.27 9.83 -8.73
C CYS A 68 -12.45 10.03 -10.02
N GLY A 69 -11.61 11.05 -10.05
CA GLY A 69 -10.62 11.23 -11.11
C GLY A 69 -9.53 10.14 -11.07
N ALA A 70 -8.66 10.13 -12.09
CA ALA A 70 -7.59 9.13 -12.20
C ALA A 70 -6.52 9.28 -11.11
N ASN A 71 -6.41 10.44 -10.48
CA ASN A 71 -5.53 10.68 -9.33
C ASN A 71 -6.33 10.73 -8.02
N GLY A 72 -7.53 10.13 -7.97
CA GLY A 72 -8.37 10.12 -6.78
C GLY A 72 -9.12 11.44 -6.53
N GLU A 73 -9.11 12.39 -7.46
CA GLU A 73 -9.81 13.66 -7.30
C GLU A 73 -11.29 13.44 -6.98
N GLY A 74 -11.83 14.18 -6.02
CA GLY A 74 -13.21 14.00 -5.56
C GLY A 74 -13.43 12.82 -4.61
N CYS A 75 -12.37 12.11 -4.19
CA CYS A 75 -12.48 10.92 -3.34
C CYS A 75 -11.47 10.88 -2.19
N THR A 76 -11.80 10.11 -1.14
CA THR A 76 -10.87 9.81 -0.05
C THR A 76 -9.77 8.94 -0.65
N MET A 77 -8.51 9.37 -0.52
CA MET A 77 -7.37 8.68 -1.13
C MET A 77 -6.35 8.26 -0.06
N VAL A 78 -5.80 7.06 -0.22
CA VAL A 78 -4.67 6.55 0.54
C VAL A 78 -3.41 6.73 -0.31
N GLU A 79 -2.40 7.39 0.25
CA GLU A 79 -1.08 7.54 -0.35
C GLU A 79 -0.10 6.65 0.41
N PHE A 80 0.77 5.91 -0.30
CA PHE A 80 1.77 5.08 0.37
C PHE A 80 3.07 4.91 -0.39
N THR A 81 4.13 4.68 0.38
CA THR A 81 5.42 4.15 -0.05
C THR A 81 5.81 2.97 0.83
N LEU A 82 6.03 1.79 0.26
CA LEU A 82 6.51 0.60 0.95
C LEU A 82 7.88 0.20 0.39
N VAL A 83 8.86 0.08 1.29
CA VAL A 83 10.27 -0.11 0.97
C VAL A 83 11.00 -0.95 2.02
N ASN A 84 11.98 -1.75 1.57
CA ASN A 84 12.89 -2.54 2.40
C ASN A 84 14.22 -1.82 2.71
N GLY A 85 15.09 -2.51 3.45
CA GLY A 85 16.50 -2.17 3.62
C GLY A 85 16.75 -1.13 4.70
N GLY A 86 15.93 -1.13 5.75
CA GLY A 86 16.00 -0.15 6.84
C GLY A 86 15.54 1.27 6.44
N GLN A 87 14.98 1.43 5.22
CA GLN A 87 14.25 2.62 4.82
C GLN A 87 12.89 2.70 5.55
N VAL A 88 12.25 3.86 5.48
CA VAL A 88 10.95 4.10 6.14
C VAL A 88 9.82 3.98 5.12
N SER A 89 8.98 2.98 5.29
CA SER A 89 7.67 2.92 4.65
C SER A 89 6.73 3.94 5.31
N SER A 90 5.88 4.60 4.53
CA SER A 90 4.92 5.60 5.01
C SER A 90 3.59 5.45 4.29
N THR A 91 2.50 5.60 5.03
CA THR A 91 1.13 5.58 4.49
C THR A 91 0.31 6.65 5.19
N ASP A 92 -0.57 7.32 4.45
CA ASP A 92 -1.51 8.29 4.97
C ASP A 92 -2.82 8.32 4.17
N VAL A 93 -3.80 9.03 4.72
CA VAL A 93 -5.03 9.39 4.01
C VAL A 93 -4.95 10.87 3.68
N THR A 94 -5.24 11.24 2.43
CA THR A 94 -5.27 12.64 2.00
C THR A 94 -6.68 13.10 1.67
N LEU A 95 -7.01 14.27 2.19
CA LEU A 95 -8.22 15.07 1.96
C LEU A 95 -7.85 16.50 1.54
N ILE A 96 -6.59 16.72 1.11
CA ILE A 96 -6.15 17.99 0.53
C ILE A 96 -6.86 18.17 -0.82
N PRO A 97 -7.57 19.30 -1.08
CA PRO A 97 -8.17 19.56 -2.38
C PRO A 97 -7.18 19.36 -3.54
N PRO A 98 -7.58 18.68 -4.64
CA PRO A 98 -8.94 18.31 -5.03
C PRO A 98 -9.50 17.00 -4.44
N HIS A 99 -8.80 16.36 -3.49
CA HIS A 99 -9.31 15.20 -2.77
C HIS A 99 -10.33 15.63 -1.72
N THR A 100 -11.33 14.79 -1.46
CA THR A 100 -12.39 15.09 -0.48
C THR A 100 -12.98 13.81 0.04
N PHE A 101 -13.63 13.86 1.20
CA PHE A 101 -14.19 12.67 1.80
C PHE A 101 -15.34 12.11 0.94
N SER A 102 -15.18 10.88 0.46
CA SER A 102 -16.21 10.16 -0.32
C SER A 102 -16.81 8.98 0.44
N VAL A 103 -15.96 8.17 1.08
CA VAL A 103 -16.34 7.07 1.96
C VAL A 103 -15.38 6.99 3.14
N ALA A 104 -15.84 6.39 4.24
CA ALA A 104 -14.96 6.02 5.33
C ALA A 104 -13.86 5.11 4.80
N THR A 105 -12.60 5.46 5.08
CA THR A 105 -11.43 4.79 4.53
C THR A 105 -10.38 4.66 5.61
N GLY A 106 -9.84 3.47 5.75
CA GLY A 106 -8.78 3.16 6.71
C GLY A 106 -7.69 2.32 6.07
N PHE A 107 -6.57 2.26 6.76
CA PHE A 107 -5.47 1.36 6.42
C PHE A 107 -4.79 0.86 7.70
N GLY A 108 -4.11 -0.28 7.58
CA GLY A 108 -3.24 -0.81 8.62
C GLY A 108 -2.13 -1.65 8.01
N TYR A 109 -0.92 -1.52 8.56
CA TYR A 109 0.17 -2.42 8.21
C TYR A 109 -0.10 -3.82 8.77
N TYR A 110 0.34 -4.82 8.02
CA TYR A 110 0.40 -6.21 8.47
C TYR A 110 1.66 -6.88 7.93
N ASN A 111 2.03 -8.04 8.47
CA ASN A 111 3.32 -8.69 8.15
C ASN A 111 4.51 -7.75 8.44
N GLY A 112 4.37 -6.91 9.47
CA GLY A 112 5.29 -5.85 9.82
C GLY A 112 4.54 -4.64 10.37
N CYS A 113 4.99 -4.10 11.51
CA CYS A 113 4.37 -2.95 12.18
C CYS A 113 2.86 -3.11 12.44
N ASP A 114 2.42 -4.34 12.74
CA ASP A 114 1.02 -4.67 12.94
C ASP A 114 0.36 -3.76 14.00
N GLY A 115 -0.85 -3.29 13.70
CA GLY A 115 -1.60 -2.36 14.55
C GLY A 115 -1.27 -0.88 14.31
N VAL A 116 -0.24 -0.56 13.51
CA VAL A 116 0.02 0.80 13.03
C VAL A 116 -0.85 1.08 11.82
N GLY A 117 -1.67 2.13 11.92
CA GLY A 117 -2.62 2.49 10.88
C GLY A 117 -3.41 3.74 11.20
N ASN A 118 -4.41 4.02 10.37
CA ASN A 118 -5.37 5.08 10.61
C ASN A 118 -6.73 4.71 10.01
N ASN A 119 -7.81 5.20 10.61
CA ASN A 119 -9.16 5.02 10.08
C ASN A 119 -9.93 6.34 10.08
N CYS A 120 -10.28 6.81 8.88
CA CYS A 120 -11.00 8.07 8.68
C CYS A 120 -12.49 7.84 8.43
N GLN A 121 -13.31 8.21 9.41
CA GLN A 121 -14.77 8.02 9.41
C GLN A 121 -15.57 9.21 8.87
N SER A 122 -14.93 10.36 8.70
CA SER A 122 -15.60 11.59 8.24
C SER A 122 -14.64 12.55 7.57
N ALA A 123 -15.20 13.60 6.95
CA ALA A 123 -14.45 14.70 6.36
C ALA A 123 -13.57 15.49 7.34
N ASN A 124 -13.78 15.36 8.65
CA ASN A 124 -12.98 16.03 9.69
C ASN A 124 -11.96 15.08 10.34
N CYS A 125 -11.53 14.03 9.63
CA CYS A 125 -10.59 13.04 10.16
C CYS A 125 -9.28 13.69 10.60
N ALA A 126 -9.00 13.74 11.90
CA ALA A 126 -7.75 14.31 12.42
C ALA A 126 -6.48 13.53 12.01
N GLY A 127 -6.64 12.28 11.56
CA GLY A 127 -5.54 11.46 11.05
C GLY A 127 -5.32 11.54 9.54
N ALA A 128 -6.00 12.45 8.84
CA ALA A 128 -5.79 12.70 7.41
C ALA A 128 -5.01 14.00 7.19
N PHE A 129 -4.34 14.10 6.04
CA PHE A 129 -3.87 15.39 5.53
C PHE A 129 -5.05 16.23 5.04
N HIS A 130 -5.21 17.42 5.60
CA HIS A 130 -6.16 18.45 5.13
C HIS A 130 -5.43 19.61 4.43
N GLN A 131 -4.16 19.77 4.76
CA GLN A 131 -3.28 20.75 4.15
C GLN A 131 -1.83 20.23 4.09
N THR A 132 -1.02 20.83 3.22
CA THR A 132 0.41 20.56 3.19
C THR A 132 1.03 20.90 4.55
N GLY A 133 1.66 19.92 5.19
CA GLY A 133 2.32 20.07 6.49
C GLY A 133 1.70 19.28 7.64
N ASP A 134 0.58 18.59 7.42
CA ASP A 134 -0.05 17.70 8.42
C ASP A 134 0.72 16.38 8.60
N TYR A 135 2.05 16.45 8.75
CA TYR A 135 2.93 15.28 8.76
C TYR A 135 2.64 14.29 9.89
N SER A 136 1.92 14.70 10.94
CA SER A 136 1.44 13.83 12.02
C SER A 136 0.34 12.86 11.57
N ALA A 137 -0.28 13.06 10.40
CA ALA A 137 -1.24 12.14 9.79
C ALA A 137 -0.56 10.87 9.24
N GLN A 138 0.73 10.92 8.93
CA GLN A 138 1.48 9.78 8.41
C GLN A 138 1.63 8.67 9.44
N ARG A 139 1.66 7.44 8.95
CA ARG A 139 1.98 6.24 9.72
C ARG A 139 3.18 5.57 9.09
N GLN A 140 4.25 5.50 9.88
CA GLN A 140 5.54 5.00 9.42
C GLN A 140 5.77 3.56 9.86
N CYS A 141 6.49 2.80 9.04
CA CYS A 141 6.94 1.46 9.35
C CYS A 141 8.37 1.25 8.85
N VAL A 142 9.23 0.65 9.68
CA VAL A 142 10.60 0.27 9.30
C VAL A 142 10.70 -1.25 9.44
N HIS A 143 10.16 -1.97 8.46
CA HIS A 143 10.15 -3.42 8.41
C HIS A 143 10.16 -3.90 6.96
N ASP A 144 11.01 -4.88 6.66
CA ASP A 144 11.09 -5.45 5.31
C ASP A 144 9.82 -6.25 4.98
N ASN A 145 9.36 -6.15 3.74
CA ASN A 145 8.20 -6.85 3.20
C ASN A 145 6.92 -6.60 3.99
N VAL A 146 6.79 -5.40 4.58
CA VAL A 146 5.56 -4.96 5.23
C VAL A 146 4.44 -4.88 4.20
N ASN A 147 3.26 -5.35 4.56
CA ASN A 147 2.08 -5.32 3.72
C ASN A 147 1.09 -4.27 4.23
N LEU A 148 0.10 -3.94 3.43
CA LEU A 148 -0.89 -2.90 3.75
C LEU A 148 -2.31 -3.42 3.50
N ALA A 149 -3.17 -3.38 4.50
CA ALA A 149 -4.60 -3.59 4.34
C ALA A 149 -5.28 -2.23 4.19
N ILE A 150 -6.13 -2.06 3.17
CA ILE A 150 -6.94 -0.87 2.94
C ILE A 150 -8.41 -1.26 3.04
N THR A 151 -9.14 -0.57 3.90
CA THR A 151 -10.54 -0.85 4.23
C THR A 151 -11.44 0.30 3.82
N PHE A 152 -12.59 0.00 3.24
CA PHE A 152 -13.61 0.99 2.90
C PHE A 152 -14.94 0.70 3.62
N CYS A 153 -15.60 1.75 4.12
CA CYS A 153 -16.86 1.70 4.87
C CYS A 153 -16.82 0.82 6.14
N LYS A 154 -15.72 0.88 6.90
CA LYS A 154 -15.54 0.18 8.17
C LYS A 154 -15.27 1.12 9.32
#